data_AF-A0A7V7T259-F1
#
_entry.id   AF-A0A7V7T259-F1
#
_cell.length_a   1.000
_cell.length_b   1.000
_cell.length_c   1.000
_cell.angle_alpha   90.00
_cell.angle_beta   90.00
_cell.angle_gamma   90.00
#
_symmetry.space_group_name_H-M   'P 1'
#
loop_
_entity.id
_entity.type
_entity.pdbx_description
1 polymer ?
#
loop_
_entity_poly.entity_id
_entity_poly.type
_entity_poly.pdbx_seq_one_letter_code
_entity_poly.pdbx_strand_id
1 'polypeptide(L)'
;MISMQQSFIMAVLFTWQSIMSPQQPLTVNFDKDLIKKYNLTGPRYTSYPTAVVFNESYDEQAHLDNLKSQYQKAAQQPLSLYFHIPFCDTLCFFCACNKITTKKRDKADTYLDFLEQEIKLQSAHIADTRAVEQLHFGGGTPTFLTAPQHHRLMDLIDQHFTLLTDDRRDYSIEIDPREADESTIQRLADTGFNRFSMG
;
A
#
# COMPACT_ATOMS: atom_id res chain seq x y z
N MET A 1 0.04 18.35 -31.36
CA MET A 1 0.71 19.62 -31.04
C MET A 1 1.73 19.35 -29.96
N ILE A 2 2.97 19.70 -30.26
CA ILE A 2 4.18 19.54 -29.47
C ILE A 2 4.14 20.47 -28.25
N SER A 3 4.65 20.03 -27.10
CA SER A 3 5.75 20.71 -26.38
C SER A 3 5.85 20.21 -24.93
N MET A 4 6.91 19.44 -24.69
CA MET A 4 7.54 19.30 -23.38
C MET A 4 7.95 20.69 -22.87
N GLN A 5 7.35 21.14 -21.78
CA GLN A 5 8.04 22.08 -20.88
C GLN A 5 8.74 21.27 -19.79
N GLN A 6 10.06 21.36 -19.85
CA GLN A 6 11.03 20.89 -18.87
C GLN A 6 10.66 21.44 -17.49
N SER A 7 10.50 20.56 -16.50
CA SER A 7 10.66 20.95 -15.10
C SER A 7 12.10 20.65 -14.71
N PHE A 8 12.94 21.68 -14.76
CA PHE A 8 14.20 21.72 -14.02
C PHE A 8 13.86 21.67 -12.53
N ILE A 9 14.08 20.53 -11.87
CA ILE A 9 14.18 20.50 -10.42
C ILE A 9 15.59 20.98 -10.09
N MET A 10 15.67 22.21 -9.59
CA MET A 10 16.86 22.78 -9.00
C MET A 10 17.25 21.90 -7.80
N ALA A 11 18.32 21.13 -7.94
CA ALA A 11 18.96 20.43 -6.83
C ALA A 11 19.53 21.48 -5.88
N VAL A 12 18.75 21.88 -4.88
CA VAL A 12 19.28 22.63 -3.74
C VAL A 12 19.99 21.63 -2.84
N LEU A 13 21.31 21.59 -2.93
CA LEU A 13 22.19 20.98 -1.94
C LEU A 13 21.97 21.68 -0.59
N PHE A 14 21.00 21.21 0.20
CA PHE A 14 20.89 21.60 1.60
C PHE A 14 21.92 20.80 2.39
N THR A 15 23.00 21.49 2.79
CA THR A 15 23.91 21.01 3.82
C THR A 15 23.13 20.84 5.13
N TRP A 16 23.19 19.63 5.69
CA TRP A 16 22.56 19.21 6.94
C TRP A 16 23.22 19.85 8.19
N GLN A 17 23.27 21.18 8.26
CA GLN A 17 23.91 21.87 9.40
C GLN A 17 23.11 23.02 10.02
N SER A 18 21.84 23.23 9.66
CA SER A 18 21.08 24.37 10.19
C SER A 18 19.60 24.08 10.45
N ILE A 19 19.24 23.08 11.28
CA ILE A 19 17.88 22.97 11.85
C ILE A 19 17.96 22.49 13.31
N MET A 20 18.55 23.32 14.18
CA MET A 20 18.21 23.33 15.60
C MET A 20 17.81 24.76 15.98
N SER A 21 16.81 25.29 15.27
CA SER A 21 16.05 26.43 15.78
C SER A 21 14.96 25.86 16.71
N PRO A 22 14.77 26.39 17.93
CA PRO A 22 13.64 26.00 18.76
C PRO A 22 12.37 26.29 17.97
N GLN A 23 11.66 25.23 17.57
CA GLN A 23 10.37 25.39 16.90
C GLN A 23 9.46 26.16 17.87
N GLN A 24 9.11 27.40 17.51
CA GLN A 24 8.07 28.11 18.23
C GLN A 24 6.84 27.21 18.24
N PRO A 25 6.13 27.08 19.38
CA PRO A 25 4.95 26.25 19.45
C PRO A 25 3.99 26.72 18.36
N LEU A 26 3.61 25.82 17.45
CA LEU A 26 2.63 26.11 16.42
C LEU A 26 1.32 26.50 17.12
N THR A 27 1.06 27.81 17.25
CA THR A 27 -0.24 28.30 17.71
C THR A 27 -1.24 28.03 16.60
N VAL A 28 -1.96 26.91 16.71
CA VAL A 28 -3.08 26.58 15.84
C VAL A 28 -4.20 27.59 16.11
N ASN A 29 -4.42 28.52 15.18
CA ASN A 29 -5.55 29.43 15.26
C ASN A 29 -6.82 28.73 14.75
N PHE A 30 -7.73 28.40 15.65
CA PHE A 30 -8.99 27.74 15.32
C PHE A 30 -10.03 28.78 14.86
N ASP A 31 -10.18 28.92 13.54
CA ASP A 31 -11.17 29.81 12.94
C ASP A 31 -12.46 29.05 12.56
N LYS A 32 -13.48 29.19 13.42
CA LYS A 32 -14.80 28.56 13.22
C LYS A 32 -15.49 29.02 11.95
N ASP A 33 -15.33 30.29 11.57
CA ASP A 33 -16.05 30.86 10.45
C ASP A 33 -15.42 30.42 9.13
N LEU A 34 -14.09 30.29 9.11
CA LEU A 34 -13.38 29.68 7.98
C LEU A 34 -13.76 28.21 7.77
N ILE A 35 -13.82 27.43 8.85
CA ILE A 35 -14.23 26.02 8.79
C ILE A 35 -15.66 25.92 8.25
N LYS A 36 -16.59 26.73 8.77
CA LYS A 36 -17.98 26.76 8.26
C LYS A 36 -18.04 27.13 6.78
N LYS A 37 -17.24 28.11 6.34
CA LYS A 37 -17.19 28.55 4.93
C LYS A 37 -16.75 27.44 3.97
N TYR A 38 -15.79 26.60 4.38
CA TYR A 38 -15.20 25.56 3.53
C TYR A 38 -15.65 24.14 3.86
N ASN A 39 -16.62 23.94 4.76
CA ASN A 39 -17.25 22.66 5.04
C ASN A 39 -18.23 22.25 3.92
N LEU A 40 -17.68 22.03 2.73
CA LEU A 40 -18.36 21.67 1.50
C LEU A 40 -17.84 20.33 0.98
N THR A 41 -18.63 19.63 0.18
CA THR A 41 -18.16 18.43 -0.52
C THR A 41 -17.06 18.79 -1.51
N GLY A 42 -15.86 18.25 -1.30
CA GLY A 42 -14.72 18.43 -2.19
C GLY A 42 -14.20 17.08 -2.72
N PRO A 43 -13.36 17.11 -3.77
CA PRO A 43 -12.70 15.89 -4.24
C PRO A 43 -11.77 15.34 -3.15
N ARG A 44 -11.80 14.03 -2.95
CA ARG A 44 -10.80 13.34 -2.13
C ARG A 44 -9.50 13.23 -2.93
N TYR A 45 -8.47 13.98 -2.53
CA TYR A 45 -7.15 13.90 -3.14
C TYR A 45 -6.38 12.69 -2.59
N THR A 46 -6.82 11.48 -2.96
CA THR A 46 -6.12 10.23 -2.65
C THR A 46 -4.92 10.00 -3.57
N SER A 47 -4.97 10.56 -4.78
CA SER A 47 -3.89 10.59 -5.77
C SER A 47 -4.08 11.80 -6.69
N TYR A 48 -3.03 12.15 -7.44
CA TYR A 48 -3.14 13.12 -8.52
C TYR A 48 -2.46 12.59 -9.80
N PRO A 49 -3.17 12.51 -10.94
CA PRO A 49 -4.63 12.72 -11.09
C PRO A 49 -5.47 11.76 -10.22
N THR A 50 -6.74 12.12 -9.96
CA THR A 50 -7.65 11.29 -9.16
C THR A 50 -8.16 10.10 -9.96
N ALA A 51 -8.70 9.06 -9.30
CA ALA A 51 -9.24 7.87 -9.98
C ALA A 51 -10.37 8.17 -10.99
N VAL A 52 -11.00 9.35 -10.92
CA VAL A 52 -12.06 9.79 -11.86
C VAL A 52 -11.55 9.87 -13.30
N VAL A 53 -10.25 10.07 -13.52
CA VAL A 53 -9.67 10.11 -14.88
C VAL A 53 -9.24 8.74 -15.40
N PHE A 54 -9.33 7.69 -14.59
CA PHE A 54 -9.03 6.33 -15.05
C PHE A 54 -10.06 5.91 -16.09
N ASN A 55 -9.58 5.29 -17.16
CA ASN A 55 -10.41 4.87 -18.28
C ASN A 55 -9.77 3.69 -19.02
N GLU A 56 -10.57 3.02 -19.83
CA GLU A 56 -10.21 1.76 -20.49
C GLU A 56 -9.22 1.93 -21.66
N SER A 57 -8.81 3.15 -22.01
CA SER A 57 -7.75 3.34 -23.01
C SER A 57 -6.35 2.99 -22.48
N TYR A 58 -6.20 2.86 -21.16
CA TYR A 58 -4.99 2.31 -20.55
C TYR A 58 -5.05 0.78 -20.62
N ASP A 59 -4.48 0.24 -21.68
CA ASP A 59 -4.47 -1.19 -21.98
C ASP A 59 -3.22 -1.91 -21.42
N GLU A 60 -3.12 -3.21 -21.72
CA GLU A 60 -2.00 -4.06 -21.32
C GLU A 60 -0.65 -3.54 -21.85
N GLN A 61 -0.58 -3.13 -23.11
CA GLN A 61 0.68 -2.65 -23.70
C GLN A 61 1.12 -1.35 -23.02
N ALA A 62 0.19 -0.42 -22.80
CA ALA A 62 0.45 0.81 -22.06
C ALA A 62 0.93 0.52 -20.63
N HIS A 63 0.35 -0.49 -19.97
CA HIS A 63 0.79 -0.95 -18.65
C HIS A 63 2.24 -1.46 -18.66
N LEU A 64 2.57 -2.37 -19.57
CA LEU A 64 3.91 -2.96 -19.66
C LEU A 64 4.98 -1.91 -20.00
N ASP A 65 4.67 -0.99 -20.93
CA ASP A 65 5.59 0.10 -21.30
C ASP A 65 5.82 1.06 -20.12
N ASN A 66 4.75 1.39 -19.38
CA ASN A 66 4.85 2.21 -18.19
C ASN A 66 5.69 1.52 -17.11
N LEU A 67 5.39 0.25 -16.81
CA LEU A 67 6.06 -0.54 -15.79
C LEU A 67 7.57 -0.59 -16.07
N LYS A 68 7.96 -0.91 -17.31
CA LYS A 68 9.37 -0.92 -17.75
C LYS A 68 10.03 0.45 -17.62
N SER A 69 9.34 1.52 -18.04
CA SER A 69 9.89 2.88 -17.94
C SER A 69 10.09 3.32 -16.49
N GLN A 70 9.12 3.05 -15.62
CA GLN A 70 9.21 3.40 -14.19
C GLN A 70 10.28 2.57 -13.49
N TYR A 71 10.36 1.28 -13.80
CA TYR A 71 11.39 0.40 -13.26
C TYR A 71 12.80 0.92 -13.55
N GLN A 72 13.06 1.30 -14.81
CA GLN A 72 14.35 1.87 -15.22
C GLN A 72 14.68 3.20 -14.53
N LYS A 73 13.69 4.08 -14.35
CA LYS A 73 13.88 5.38 -13.66
C LYS A 73 14.14 5.21 -12.16
N ALA A 74 13.55 4.18 -11.56
CA ALA A 74 13.60 3.91 -10.13
C ALA A 74 14.59 2.79 -9.77
N ALA A 75 15.59 2.51 -10.62
CA ALA A 75 16.49 1.37 -10.48
C ALA A 75 17.23 1.27 -9.13
N GLN A 76 17.37 2.37 -8.40
CA GLN A 76 18.03 2.44 -7.08
C GLN A 76 17.05 2.66 -5.91
N GLN A 77 15.74 2.75 -6.17
CA GLN A 77 14.73 2.94 -5.14
C GLN A 77 14.21 1.57 -4.69
N PRO A 78 13.90 1.34 -3.40
CA PRO A 78 13.26 0.11 -2.97
C PRO A 78 11.85 -0.04 -3.55
N LEU A 79 11.29 -1.25 -3.47
CA LEU A 79 9.91 -1.54 -3.84
C LEU A 79 8.97 -1.32 -2.65
N SER A 80 7.76 -0.87 -2.96
CA SER A 80 6.61 -0.88 -2.07
C SER A 80 5.53 -1.77 -2.68
N LEU A 81 5.11 -2.80 -1.96
CA LEU A 81 4.08 -3.74 -2.39
C LEU A 81 2.80 -3.53 -1.58
N TYR A 82 1.65 -3.54 -2.25
CA TYR A 82 0.33 -3.49 -1.63
C TYR A 82 -0.49 -4.70 -2.08
N PHE A 83 -1.03 -5.43 -1.11
CA PHE A 83 -1.92 -6.56 -1.35
C PHE A 83 -3.28 -6.27 -0.73
N HIS A 84 -4.32 -6.32 -1.56
CA HIS A 84 -5.68 -6.04 -1.16
C HIS A 84 -6.43 -7.33 -0.81
N ILE A 85 -6.59 -7.65 0.48
CA ILE A 85 -7.36 -8.81 0.92
C ILE A 85 -8.82 -8.39 1.11
N PRO A 86 -9.75 -8.74 0.19
CA PRO A 86 -11.06 -8.11 0.16
C PRO A 86 -12.03 -8.68 1.20
N PHE A 87 -11.67 -9.71 1.97
CA PHE A 87 -12.65 -10.43 2.77
C PHE A 87 -12.87 -9.81 4.14
N CYS A 88 -14.13 -9.71 4.57
CA CYS A 88 -14.51 -9.41 5.95
C CYS A 88 -15.44 -10.51 6.46
N ASP A 89 -15.25 -10.94 7.70
CA ASP A 89 -16.15 -11.90 8.35
C ASP A 89 -17.55 -11.28 8.60
N THR A 90 -17.58 -10.02 9.03
CA THR A 90 -18.80 -9.29 9.43
C THR A 90 -18.96 -7.98 8.67
N LEU A 91 -20.21 -7.60 8.37
CA LEU A 91 -20.53 -6.33 7.71
C LEU A 91 -20.57 -5.18 8.72
N CYS A 92 -19.64 -4.23 8.61
CA CYS A 92 -19.74 -2.95 9.29
C CYS A 92 -20.63 -1.99 8.48
N PHE A 93 -21.73 -1.49 9.04
CA PHE A 93 -22.71 -0.67 8.30
C PHE A 93 -22.19 0.69 7.83
N PHE A 94 -21.11 1.18 8.42
CA PHE A 94 -20.44 2.42 8.00
C PHE A 94 -19.35 2.19 6.94
N CYS A 95 -19.00 0.94 6.63
CA CYS A 95 -17.85 0.62 5.80
C CYS A 95 -18.14 0.88 4.31
N ALA A 96 -17.28 1.69 3.69
CA ALA A 96 -17.27 1.99 2.26
C ALA A 96 -16.00 1.45 1.55
N CYS A 97 -15.27 0.53 2.18
CA CYS A 97 -14.09 -0.09 1.60
C CYS A 97 -14.49 -1.04 0.46
N ASN A 98 -13.58 -1.25 -0.50
CA ASN A 98 -13.71 -2.38 -1.42
C ASN A 98 -13.53 -3.67 -0.60
N LYS A 99 -14.62 -4.41 -0.41
CA LYS A 99 -14.62 -5.64 0.41
C LYS A 99 -15.81 -6.54 0.07
N ILE A 100 -15.63 -7.82 0.37
CA ILE A 100 -16.57 -8.93 0.23
C ILE A 100 -16.84 -9.46 1.64
N THR A 101 -18.06 -9.29 2.16
CA THR A 101 -18.45 -9.89 3.43
C THR A 101 -18.84 -11.36 3.22
N THR A 102 -18.17 -12.29 3.90
CA THR A 102 -18.46 -13.71 3.79
C THR A 102 -17.99 -14.51 5.01
N LYS A 103 -18.72 -15.57 5.35
CA LYS A 103 -18.30 -16.58 6.35
C LYS A 103 -17.49 -17.73 5.74
N LYS A 104 -17.42 -17.80 4.40
CA LYS A 104 -16.78 -18.89 3.65
C LYS A 104 -15.28 -18.62 3.51
N ARG A 105 -14.48 -19.14 4.44
CA ARG A 105 -13.01 -18.95 4.48
C ARG A 105 -12.30 -19.62 3.31
N ASP A 106 -12.88 -20.66 2.72
CA ASP A 106 -12.42 -21.36 1.51
C ASP A 106 -12.35 -20.44 0.27
N LYS A 107 -13.12 -19.34 0.25
CA LYS A 107 -13.02 -18.34 -0.83
C LYS A 107 -11.65 -17.66 -0.87
N ALA A 108 -10.94 -17.60 0.26
CA ALA A 108 -9.60 -17.04 0.29
C ALA A 108 -8.62 -17.91 -0.49
N ASP A 109 -8.79 -19.24 -0.54
CA ASP A 109 -7.88 -20.12 -1.28
C ASP A 109 -7.94 -19.85 -2.78
N THR A 110 -9.16 -19.77 -3.34
CA THR A 110 -9.35 -19.40 -4.75
C THR A 110 -8.80 -18.00 -5.05
N TYR A 111 -8.96 -17.05 -4.13
CA TYR A 111 -8.38 -15.72 -4.29
C TYR A 111 -6.84 -15.77 -4.31
N LEU A 112 -6.22 -16.54 -3.41
CA LEU A 112 -4.78 -16.73 -3.36
C LEU A 112 -4.24 -17.44 -4.61
N ASP A 113 -5.02 -18.35 -5.21
CA ASP A 113 -4.64 -18.99 -6.49
C ASP A 113 -4.53 -17.97 -7.64
N PHE A 114 -5.47 -17.02 -7.72
CA PHE A 114 -5.40 -15.93 -8.70
C PHE A 114 -4.31 -14.93 -8.36
N LEU A 115 -4.15 -14.59 -7.08
CA LEU A 115 -3.10 -13.68 -6.63
C LEU A 115 -1.70 -14.23 -6.91
N GLU A 116 -1.50 -15.54 -6.78
CA GLU A 116 -0.26 -16.21 -7.17
C GLU A 116 0.07 -16.01 -8.66
N GLN A 117 -0.94 -16.11 -9.54
CA GLN A 117 -0.75 -15.85 -10.97
C GLN A 117 -0.39 -14.39 -11.23
N GLU A 118 -1.05 -13.45 -10.55
CA GLU A 118 -0.76 -12.02 -10.67
C GLU A 118 0.64 -11.67 -10.16
N ILE A 119 1.05 -12.22 -9.01
CA ILE A 119 2.42 -12.09 -8.47
C ILE A 119 3.43 -12.58 -9.50
N LYS A 120 3.22 -13.75 -10.11
CA LYS A 120 4.11 -14.30 -11.15
C LYS A 120 4.21 -13.39 -12.37
N LEU A 121 3.09 -12.88 -12.85
CA LEU A 121 3.04 -11.97 -14.00
C LEU A 121 3.78 -10.66 -13.72
N GLN A 122 3.50 -10.03 -12.57
CA GLN A 122 4.10 -8.75 -12.23
C GLN A 122 5.59 -8.89 -11.91
N SER A 123 5.97 -9.88 -11.09
CA SER A 123 7.36 -10.10 -10.66
C SER A 123 8.32 -10.30 -11.85
N ALA A 124 7.87 -10.95 -12.94
CA ALA A 124 8.65 -11.13 -14.16
C ALA A 124 9.15 -9.80 -14.78
N HIS A 125 8.56 -8.65 -14.43
CA HIS A 125 8.95 -7.35 -14.95
C HIS A 125 9.67 -6.45 -13.94
N ILE A 126 9.59 -6.74 -12.63
CA ILE A 126 10.04 -5.80 -11.57
C ILE A 126 10.82 -6.44 -10.41
N ALA A 127 11.07 -7.76 -10.41
CA ALA A 127 11.61 -8.43 -9.23
C ALA A 127 13.13 -8.67 -9.22
N ASP A 128 13.85 -8.37 -10.30
CA ASP A 128 15.21 -8.92 -10.50
C ASP A 128 16.31 -8.30 -9.62
N THR A 129 16.15 -7.07 -9.13
CA THR A 129 17.25 -6.34 -8.47
C THR A 129 16.87 -5.48 -7.27
N ARG A 130 15.58 -5.21 -7.06
CA ARG A 130 15.12 -4.25 -6.03
C ARG A 130 14.58 -4.98 -4.81
N ALA A 131 15.08 -4.59 -3.64
CA ALA A 131 14.55 -5.06 -2.38
C ALA A 131 13.20 -4.41 -2.05
N VAL A 132 12.30 -5.18 -1.41
CA VAL A 132 11.03 -4.70 -0.89
C VAL A 132 11.26 -4.11 0.49
N GLU A 133 11.24 -2.79 0.56
CA GLU A 133 11.33 -2.07 1.84
C GLU A 133 9.96 -1.93 2.47
N GLN A 134 8.89 -1.73 1.69
CA GLN A 134 7.55 -1.59 2.21
C GLN A 134 6.62 -2.69 1.70
N LEU A 135 5.88 -3.31 2.61
CA LEU A 135 4.83 -4.29 2.30
C LEU A 135 3.59 -3.90 3.09
N HIS A 136 2.44 -3.79 2.43
CA HIS A 136 1.18 -3.52 3.13
C HIS A 136 0.07 -4.48 2.72
N PHE A 137 -0.51 -5.15 3.70
CA PHE A 137 -1.75 -5.90 3.55
C PHE A 137 -2.91 -5.04 4.07
N GLY A 138 -3.86 -4.71 3.21
CA GLY A 138 -5.05 -3.95 3.59
C GLY A 138 -6.30 -4.42 2.85
N GLY A 139 -7.39 -3.66 2.97
CA GLY A 139 -8.59 -3.83 2.14
C GLY A 139 -9.85 -4.07 2.94
N GLY A 140 -10.29 -5.33 3.00
CA GLY A 140 -11.32 -5.78 3.93
C GLY A 140 -10.71 -6.03 5.30
N THR A 141 -10.36 -7.28 5.56
CA THR A 141 -9.72 -7.72 6.79
C THR A 141 -8.61 -8.72 6.43
N PRO A 142 -7.35 -8.30 6.32
CA PRO A 142 -6.23 -9.21 6.06
C PRO A 142 -6.13 -10.38 7.04
N THR A 143 -6.48 -10.17 8.32
CA THR A 143 -6.58 -11.22 9.34
C THR A 143 -7.77 -12.17 9.15
N PHE A 144 -8.55 -12.01 8.07
CA PHE A 144 -9.49 -13.03 7.59
C PHE A 144 -8.76 -14.28 7.10
N LEU A 145 -7.53 -14.13 6.58
CA LEU A 145 -6.71 -15.27 6.18
C LEU A 145 -6.36 -16.11 7.41
N THR A 146 -6.56 -17.42 7.26
CA THR A 146 -6.08 -18.39 8.26
C THR A 146 -4.55 -18.39 8.31
N ALA A 147 -3.96 -18.93 9.38
CA ALA A 147 -2.50 -19.01 9.48
C ALA A 147 -1.85 -19.70 8.27
N PRO A 148 -2.31 -20.86 7.77
CA PRO A 148 -1.74 -21.49 6.57
C PRO A 148 -1.85 -20.61 5.31
N GLN A 149 -2.98 -19.92 5.13
CA GLN A 149 -3.20 -19.02 3.99
C GLN A 149 -2.28 -17.79 4.05
N HIS A 150 -2.08 -17.24 5.24
CA HIS A 150 -1.16 -16.13 5.46
C HIS A 150 0.30 -16.54 5.17
N HIS A 151 0.74 -17.68 5.71
CA HIS A 151 2.08 -18.22 5.41
C HIS A 151 2.24 -18.49 3.91
N ARG A 152 1.26 -19.12 3.27
CA ARG A 152 1.25 -19.32 1.82
C ARG A 152 1.48 -18.01 1.06
N LEU A 153 0.77 -16.94 1.42
CA LEU A 153 0.92 -15.66 0.74
C LEU A 153 2.32 -15.06 0.96
N MET A 154 2.84 -15.07 2.19
CA MET A 154 4.18 -14.57 2.47
C MET A 154 5.26 -15.36 1.73
N ASP A 155 5.14 -16.70 1.70
CA ASP A 155 6.07 -17.57 0.97
C ASP A 155 6.03 -17.28 -0.54
N LEU A 156 4.84 -17.06 -1.10
CA LEU A 156 4.69 -16.67 -2.52
C LEU A 156 5.34 -15.32 -2.81
N ILE A 157 5.21 -14.36 -1.90
CA ILE A 157 5.84 -13.05 -2.07
C ILE A 157 7.37 -13.20 -1.99
N ASP A 158 7.90 -13.92 -1.01
CA ASP A 158 9.34 -14.12 -0.82
C ASP A 158 9.99 -14.90 -1.98
N GLN A 159 9.26 -15.85 -2.58
CA GLN A 159 9.71 -16.55 -3.80
C GLN A 159 9.87 -15.62 -5.00
N HIS A 160 9.10 -14.54 -5.06
CA HIS A 160 8.99 -13.68 -6.23
C HIS A 160 9.59 -12.29 -6.04
N PHE A 161 9.91 -11.89 -4.81
CA PHE A 161 10.46 -10.58 -4.49
C PHE A 161 11.52 -10.70 -3.41
N THR A 162 12.56 -9.87 -3.48
CA THR A 162 13.61 -9.83 -2.46
C THR A 162 13.09 -9.07 -1.23
N LEU A 163 12.62 -9.78 -0.21
CA LEU A 163 12.14 -9.18 1.04
C LEU A 163 13.31 -8.76 1.95
N LEU A 164 13.24 -7.54 2.49
CA LEU A 164 14.16 -7.09 3.53
C LEU A 164 13.84 -7.76 4.87
N THR A 165 14.87 -8.27 5.52
CA THR A 165 14.78 -8.89 6.85
C THR A 165 15.38 -8.02 7.95
N ASP A 166 16.09 -6.94 7.59
CA ASP A 166 16.67 -5.97 8.53
C ASP A 166 15.67 -4.88 8.96
N ASP A 167 16.13 -3.97 9.82
CA ASP A 167 15.32 -2.92 10.45
C ASP A 167 14.79 -1.86 9.48
N ARG A 168 15.21 -1.86 8.21
CA ARG A 168 14.67 -0.95 7.19
C ARG A 168 13.28 -1.35 6.72
N ARG A 169 12.85 -2.60 6.96
CA ARG A 169 11.54 -3.08 6.49
C ARG A 169 10.41 -2.29 7.16
N ASP A 170 9.39 -1.88 6.41
CA ASP A 170 8.10 -1.36 6.88
C ASP A 170 6.98 -2.29 6.39
N TYR A 171 6.78 -3.37 7.15
CA TYR A 171 5.82 -4.42 6.79
C TYR A 171 4.61 -4.27 7.70
N SER A 172 3.50 -3.86 7.08
CA SER A 172 2.30 -3.41 7.78
C SER A 172 1.05 -4.17 7.36
N ILE A 173 0.14 -4.37 8.31
CA ILE A 173 -1.12 -5.09 8.08
C ILE A 173 -2.29 -4.42 8.80
N GLU A 174 -3.46 -4.39 8.15
CA GLU A 174 -4.72 -4.01 8.81
C GLU A 174 -5.31 -5.20 9.58
N ILE A 175 -5.78 -4.94 10.82
CA ILE A 175 -6.31 -5.94 11.75
C ILE A 175 -7.72 -5.55 12.19
N ASP A 176 -8.65 -6.51 12.13
CA ASP A 176 -9.91 -6.45 12.88
C ASP A 176 -9.69 -7.09 14.26
N PRO A 177 -9.84 -6.34 15.37
CA PRO A 177 -9.57 -6.85 16.71
C PRO A 177 -10.55 -7.95 17.17
N ARG A 178 -11.65 -8.19 16.44
CA ARG A 178 -12.57 -9.29 16.71
C ARG A 178 -12.05 -10.63 16.21
N GLU A 179 -11.11 -10.59 15.26
CA GLU A 179 -10.55 -11.74 14.54
C GLU A 179 -9.06 -11.96 14.85
N ALA A 180 -8.50 -11.17 15.77
CA ALA A 180 -7.11 -11.24 16.16
C ALA A 180 -6.95 -11.48 17.66
N ASP A 181 -6.09 -12.43 17.98
CA ASP A 181 -5.67 -12.79 19.33
C ASP A 181 -4.15 -12.71 19.45
N GLU A 182 -3.61 -13.03 20.63
CA GLU A 182 -2.17 -13.06 20.88
C GLU A 182 -1.42 -13.96 19.88
N SER A 183 -2.01 -15.10 19.52
CA SER A 183 -1.41 -16.03 18.54
C SER A 183 -1.31 -15.42 17.14
N THR A 184 -2.27 -14.56 16.78
CA THR A 184 -2.27 -13.81 15.53
C THR A 184 -1.17 -12.77 15.53
N ILE A 185 -1.01 -12.01 16.62
CA ILE A 185 0.07 -11.01 16.71
C ILE A 185 1.44 -11.68 16.66
N GLN A 186 1.64 -12.78 17.38
CA GLN A 186 2.90 -13.53 17.35
C GLN A 186 3.22 -14.03 15.94
N ARG A 187 2.25 -14.66 15.26
CA ARG A 187 2.42 -15.12 13.88
C ARG A 187 2.81 -13.98 12.93
N LEU A 188 2.14 -12.83 13.04
CA LEU A 188 2.44 -11.68 12.19
C LEU A 188 3.89 -11.21 12.40
N ALA A 189 4.32 -11.10 13.66
CA ALA A 189 5.71 -10.78 13.99
C ALA A 189 6.71 -11.80 13.43
N ASP A 190 6.41 -13.10 13.57
CA ASP A 190 7.24 -14.20 13.05
C ASP A 190 7.37 -14.18 11.53
N THR A 191 6.32 -13.72 10.83
CA THR A 191 6.32 -13.53 9.37
C THR A 191 6.90 -12.20 8.90
N GLY A 192 7.47 -11.41 9.82
CA GLY A 192 8.20 -10.18 9.49
C GLY A 192 7.39 -8.89 9.56
N PHE A 193 6.08 -8.92 9.83
CA PHE A 193 5.31 -7.70 10.07
C PHE A 193 5.82 -7.00 11.33
N ASN A 194 6.03 -5.68 11.24
CA ASN A 194 6.52 -4.85 12.34
C ASN A 194 5.65 -3.62 12.59
N ARG A 195 4.54 -3.49 11.86
CA ARG A 195 3.53 -2.45 12.04
C ARG A 195 2.15 -3.03 11.80
N PHE A 196 1.14 -2.52 12.50
CA PHE A 196 -0.24 -2.81 12.17
C PHE A 196 -1.13 -1.58 12.36
N SER A 197 -2.26 -1.59 11.67
CA SER A 197 -3.36 -0.65 11.86
C SER A 197 -4.57 -1.43 12.37
N MET A 198 -5.28 -0.87 13.33
CA MET A 198 -6.44 -1.51 13.95
C MET A 198 -7.62 -0.56 13.87
N GLY A 199 -8.71 -1.02 13.25
CA GLY A 199 -9.94 -0.26 13.01
C GLY A 199 -11.09 -0.63 13.92
#